data_AF-A0A3D3ZSX1-F1
#
_entry.id   AF-A0A3D3ZSX1-F1
#
_cell.length_a   1.000
_cell.length_b   1.000
_cell.length_c   1.000
_cell.angle_alpha   90.00
_cell.angle_beta   90.00
_cell.angle_gamma   90.00
#
_symmetry.space_group_name_H-M   'P 1'
#
loop_
_entity.id
_entity.type
_entity.pdbx_description
1 polymer ?
#
loop_
_entity_poly.entity_id
_entity_poly.type
_entity_poly.pdbx_seq_one_letter_code
_entity_poly.pdbx_strand_id
1 'polypeptide(L)'
;MSKTNSGNFFEDYTVGQVIDHAVPRTVSGGERALYHMLYPARHALHSSDAFAQASGLPNSPMDDLIAFHIVFGKSVPDISLNAVANLGYAECCWLLPVWPGDTIRSTSEVIGLKQNSNGKSGVVYVRTTGTNQNGETVMQFVRWVMVRKGDLDAPAPETVIPDLAKVVDVADLVIPDGLNFEGYDFTLAGEPHRWGDYKVGEIIDHVDGVTIEEAEHMMATRLWQNTAKVHFDVTSRPDGKRLMYGGHVISMARALTFNGLANAQMMVAINGGAHANPCFAGDTVRAWSEVLDVAETDAPGVGAIRLRLVATKGGEVGALKGDDGKYLPDVLLDLDYWALMPV
;
A
#
# COMPACT_ATOMS: atom_id res chain seq x y z
N MET A 1 31.25 18.77 -6.40
CA MET A 1 30.03 18.05 -6.02
C MET A 1 30.28 16.56 -6.16
N SER A 2 29.82 15.76 -5.19
CA SER A 2 29.87 14.30 -5.30
C SER A 2 29.05 13.82 -6.49
N LYS A 3 29.44 12.70 -7.11
CA LYS A 3 28.66 12.04 -8.16
C LYS A 3 27.59 11.09 -7.60
N THR A 4 27.59 10.87 -6.28
CA THR A 4 26.59 10.04 -5.58
C THR A 4 25.43 10.90 -5.07
N ASN A 5 24.21 10.35 -5.12
CA ASN A 5 23.02 10.95 -4.51
C ASN A 5 22.89 10.46 -3.05
N SER A 6 22.89 11.39 -2.08
CA SER A 6 22.70 11.09 -0.65
C SER A 6 21.24 10.99 -0.22
N GLY A 7 20.30 11.26 -1.12
CA GLY A 7 18.91 11.58 -0.79
C GLY A 7 18.81 12.93 -0.08
N ASN A 8 17.58 13.34 0.20
CA ASN A 8 17.27 14.55 0.94
C ASN A 8 17.22 14.27 2.46
N PHE A 9 17.62 15.25 3.25
CA PHE A 9 17.38 15.35 4.68
C PHE A 9 16.20 16.31 4.94
N PHE A 10 15.73 16.40 6.18
CA PHE A 10 14.51 17.14 6.51
C PHE A 10 14.56 18.62 6.07
N GLU A 11 15.69 19.28 6.24
CA GLU A 11 15.92 20.69 5.89
C GLU A 11 16.07 20.96 4.39
N ASP A 12 16.19 19.91 3.55
CA ASP A 12 16.30 20.06 2.10
C ASP A 12 14.93 20.25 1.41
N TYR A 13 13.84 19.97 2.12
CA TYR A 13 12.49 20.07 1.58
C TYR A 13 11.92 21.48 1.72
N THR A 14 11.13 21.89 0.73
CA THR A 14 10.33 23.14 0.78
C THR A 14 8.87 22.84 0.42
N VAL A 15 7.92 23.42 1.15
CA VAL A 15 6.49 23.26 0.81
C VAL A 15 6.21 23.81 -0.60
N GLY A 16 5.46 23.05 -1.40
CA GLY A 16 5.20 23.32 -2.83
C GLY A 16 6.29 22.81 -3.77
N GLN A 17 7.39 22.23 -3.27
CA GLN A 17 8.41 21.61 -4.10
C GLN A 17 7.84 20.37 -4.79
N VAL A 18 7.97 20.31 -6.11
CA VAL A 18 7.68 19.12 -6.91
C VAL A 18 8.99 18.42 -7.26
N ILE A 19 9.03 17.11 -7.04
CA ILE A 19 10.19 16.25 -7.29
C ILE A 19 9.80 15.21 -8.32
N ASP A 20 10.42 15.25 -9.49
CA ASP A 20 10.32 14.21 -10.51
C ASP A 20 11.24 13.03 -10.14
N HIS A 21 10.65 11.86 -9.93
CA HIS A 21 11.41 10.68 -9.54
C HIS A 21 12.02 9.98 -10.76
N ALA A 22 13.26 9.51 -10.59
CA ALA A 22 13.97 8.80 -11.63
C ALA A 22 13.39 7.40 -11.90
N VAL A 23 13.81 6.82 -13.03
CA VAL A 23 13.57 5.41 -13.41
C VAL A 23 12.09 5.11 -13.70
N PRO A 24 11.54 5.61 -14.83
CA PRO A 24 10.23 5.15 -15.31
C PRO A 24 10.22 3.62 -15.46
N ARG A 25 9.08 2.99 -15.18
CA ARG A 25 8.97 1.53 -15.11
C ARG A 25 7.82 0.99 -15.95
N THR A 26 8.16 0.30 -17.03
CA THR A 26 7.20 -0.51 -17.81
C THR A 26 6.85 -1.78 -17.06
N VAL A 27 5.58 -2.15 -16.97
CA VAL A 27 5.07 -3.38 -16.34
C VAL A 27 4.48 -4.34 -17.37
N SER A 28 4.47 -5.64 -17.07
CA SER A 28 4.03 -6.69 -17.98
C SER A 28 3.73 -7.99 -17.22
N GLY A 29 3.67 -9.13 -17.92
CA GLY A 29 3.45 -10.44 -17.29
C GLY A 29 4.54 -10.89 -16.31
N GLY A 30 5.77 -10.36 -16.42
CA GLY A 30 6.86 -10.70 -15.51
C GLY A 30 6.60 -10.23 -14.08
N GLU A 31 6.11 -9.00 -13.93
CA GLU A 31 5.75 -8.44 -12.62
C GLU A 31 4.61 -9.22 -11.96
N ARG A 32 3.58 -9.59 -12.74
CA ARG A 32 2.49 -10.45 -12.26
C ARG A 32 3.01 -11.80 -11.75
N ALA A 33 3.81 -12.48 -12.56
CA ALA A 33 4.36 -13.79 -12.20
C ALA A 33 5.22 -13.73 -10.93
N LEU A 34 6.08 -12.71 -10.81
CA LEU A 34 6.91 -12.53 -9.62
C LEU A 34 6.09 -12.13 -8.39
N TYR A 35 5.05 -11.30 -8.54
CA TYR A 35 4.15 -10.94 -7.45
C TYR A 35 3.42 -12.17 -6.90
N HIS A 36 2.84 -13.00 -7.76
CA HIS A 36 2.17 -14.25 -7.36
C HIS A 36 3.14 -15.34 -6.87
N MET A 37 4.43 -15.25 -7.20
CA MET A 37 5.46 -16.12 -6.62
C MET A 37 5.80 -15.70 -5.18
N LEU A 38 5.80 -14.38 -4.91
CA LEU A 38 6.16 -13.81 -3.60
C LEU A 38 5.01 -13.90 -2.60
N TYR A 39 3.77 -13.70 -3.05
CA TYR A 39 2.59 -13.70 -2.19
C TYR A 39 1.63 -14.81 -2.65
N PRO A 40 0.95 -15.52 -1.73
CA PRO A 40 -0.05 -16.53 -2.08
C PRO A 40 -1.36 -15.90 -2.58
N ALA A 41 -1.27 -14.87 -3.42
CA ALA A 41 -2.40 -14.13 -3.97
C ALA A 41 -3.19 -15.01 -4.96
N ARG A 42 -4.51 -15.03 -4.79
CA ARG A 42 -5.42 -15.89 -5.60
C ARG A 42 -6.66 -15.17 -6.13
N HIS A 43 -6.74 -13.84 -5.99
CA HIS A 43 -7.86 -13.07 -6.53
C HIS A 43 -7.97 -13.31 -8.04
N ALA A 44 -9.14 -13.79 -8.48
CA ALA A 44 -9.34 -14.31 -9.82
C ALA A 44 -9.17 -13.24 -10.91
N LEU A 45 -9.59 -12.00 -10.62
CA LEU A 45 -9.50 -10.87 -11.56
C LEU A 45 -8.06 -10.56 -11.99
N HIS A 46 -7.09 -10.68 -11.08
CA HIS A 46 -5.66 -10.45 -11.37
C HIS A 46 -4.94 -11.71 -11.89
N SER A 47 -5.60 -12.87 -11.84
CA SER A 47 -5.02 -14.16 -12.21
C SER A 47 -5.38 -14.63 -13.61
N SER A 48 -6.53 -14.20 -14.15
CA SER A 48 -7.07 -14.74 -15.40
C SER A 48 -7.67 -13.64 -16.28
N ASP A 49 -7.16 -13.51 -17.51
CA ASP A 49 -7.74 -12.61 -18.51
C ASP A 49 -9.19 -13.00 -18.84
N ALA A 50 -9.48 -14.31 -18.92
CA ALA A 50 -10.82 -14.79 -19.20
C ALA A 50 -11.82 -14.45 -18.07
N PHE A 51 -11.37 -14.49 -16.80
CA PHE A 51 -12.21 -14.11 -15.67
C PHE A 51 -12.45 -12.59 -15.65
N ALA A 52 -11.40 -11.80 -15.90
CA ALA A 52 -11.53 -10.36 -16.02
C ALA A 52 -12.45 -9.93 -17.17
N GLN A 53 -12.38 -10.62 -18.30
CA GLN A 53 -13.29 -10.43 -19.45
C GLN A 53 -14.73 -10.80 -19.14
N ALA A 54 -14.95 -11.89 -18.40
CA ALA A 54 -16.29 -12.23 -17.90
C ALA A 54 -16.82 -11.18 -16.90
N SER A 55 -15.93 -10.40 -16.29
CA SER A 55 -16.23 -9.26 -15.40
C SER A 55 -16.20 -7.90 -16.14
N GLY A 56 -16.27 -7.90 -17.48
CA GLY A 56 -16.40 -6.69 -18.30
C GLY A 56 -15.10 -5.93 -18.62
N LEU A 57 -13.96 -6.32 -18.05
CA LEU A 57 -12.67 -5.71 -18.36
C LEU A 57 -12.10 -6.25 -19.69
N PRO A 58 -11.24 -5.48 -20.40
CA PRO A 58 -10.63 -5.98 -21.64
C PRO A 58 -9.70 -7.18 -21.43
N ASN A 59 -9.07 -7.27 -20.26
CA ASN A 59 -8.12 -8.28 -19.83
C ASN A 59 -7.89 -8.17 -18.32
N SER A 60 -6.99 -8.97 -17.75
CA SER A 60 -6.61 -8.85 -16.35
C SER A 60 -5.65 -7.68 -16.16
N PRO A 61 -5.91 -6.72 -15.25
CA PRO A 61 -4.97 -5.65 -14.94
C PRO A 61 -3.77 -6.18 -14.14
N MET A 62 -2.75 -5.36 -13.94
CA MET A 62 -1.78 -5.59 -12.86
C MET A 62 -2.51 -5.51 -11.51
N ASP A 63 -2.04 -6.27 -10.52
CA ASP A 63 -2.54 -6.16 -9.15
C ASP A 63 -2.39 -4.71 -8.64
N ASP A 64 -3.40 -4.21 -7.93
CA ASP A 64 -3.45 -2.82 -7.46
C ASP A 64 -2.22 -2.47 -6.61
N LEU A 65 -1.72 -3.42 -5.80
CA LEU A 65 -0.55 -3.23 -4.97
C LEU A 65 0.77 -3.25 -5.76
N ILE A 66 0.81 -3.84 -6.97
CA ILE A 66 1.96 -3.67 -7.89
C ILE A 66 2.09 -2.20 -8.27
N ALA A 67 0.98 -1.56 -8.67
CA ALA A 67 0.99 -0.14 -9.02
C ALA A 67 1.45 0.72 -7.82
N PHE A 68 0.85 0.49 -6.64
CA PHE A 68 1.22 1.18 -5.41
C PHE A 68 2.70 1.01 -5.07
N HIS A 69 3.24 -0.21 -5.12
CA HIS A 69 4.63 -0.47 -4.79
C HIS A 69 5.61 0.14 -5.79
N ILE A 70 5.28 0.18 -7.08
CA ILE A 70 6.11 0.85 -8.09
C ILE A 70 6.17 2.35 -7.80
N VAL A 71 5.01 3.01 -7.66
CA VAL A 71 4.94 4.44 -7.41
C VAL A 71 5.62 4.81 -6.07
N PHE A 72 5.33 4.05 -5.01
CA PHE A 72 6.01 4.21 -3.73
C PHE A 72 7.52 4.04 -3.86
N GLY A 73 7.97 2.95 -4.51
CA GLY A 73 9.39 2.63 -4.71
C GLY A 73 10.14 3.70 -5.46
N LYS A 74 9.52 4.34 -6.46
CA LYS A 74 10.13 5.46 -7.21
C LYS A 74 10.42 6.66 -6.31
N SER A 75 9.55 6.93 -5.33
CA SER A 75 9.72 8.06 -4.40
C SER A 75 10.80 7.84 -3.34
N VAL A 76 11.23 6.60 -3.10
CA VAL A 76 12.12 6.28 -1.97
C VAL A 76 13.45 7.04 -2.00
N PRO A 77 14.21 7.09 -3.12
CA PRO A 77 15.50 7.77 -3.17
C PRO A 77 15.42 9.24 -2.72
N ASP A 78 14.33 9.93 -3.08
CA ASP A 78 14.19 11.38 -2.88
C ASP A 78 13.38 11.75 -1.64
N ILE A 79 12.47 10.88 -1.18
CA ILE A 79 11.57 11.17 -0.04
C ILE A 79 12.00 10.47 1.24
N SER A 80 12.46 9.22 1.16
CA SER A 80 12.56 8.37 2.36
C SER A 80 13.85 7.57 2.50
N LEU A 81 14.88 7.89 1.70
CA LEU A 81 16.19 7.25 1.84
C LEU A 81 16.81 7.51 3.23
N ASN A 82 16.59 8.70 3.79
CA ASN A 82 17.03 9.12 5.12
C ASN A 82 15.90 9.13 6.16
N ALA A 83 14.76 8.50 5.86
CA ALA A 83 13.64 8.39 6.79
C ALA A 83 13.93 7.38 7.91
N VAL A 84 13.40 7.68 9.09
CA VAL A 84 13.34 6.78 10.24
C VAL A 84 12.16 5.82 10.10
N ALA A 85 11.00 6.34 9.70
CA ALA A 85 9.78 5.57 9.54
C ALA A 85 8.78 6.29 8.61
N ASN A 86 7.92 5.50 7.95
CA ASN A 86 6.69 6.00 7.37
C ASN A 86 5.63 6.02 8.46
N LEU A 87 4.98 7.17 8.66
CA LEU A 87 4.08 7.42 9.77
C LEU A 87 2.60 7.26 9.40
N GLY A 88 2.28 7.29 8.10
CA GLY A 88 0.95 6.95 7.63
C GLY A 88 0.72 7.24 6.16
N TYR A 89 -0.51 6.99 5.75
CA TYR A 89 -1.06 7.20 4.41
C TYR A 89 -2.42 7.88 4.53
N ALA A 90 -2.84 8.59 3.50
CA ALA A 90 -4.19 9.11 3.35
C ALA A 90 -4.49 9.31 1.85
N GLU A 91 -5.77 9.36 1.49
CA GLU A 91 -6.21 9.72 0.14
C GLU A 91 -5.50 8.93 -0.97
N CYS A 92 -5.23 7.65 -0.73
CA CYS A 92 -4.64 6.79 -1.73
C CYS A 92 -5.77 6.31 -2.63
N CYS A 93 -5.80 6.74 -3.89
CA CYS A 93 -6.84 6.37 -4.84
C CYS A 93 -6.20 5.79 -6.09
N TRP A 94 -6.73 4.66 -6.55
CA TRP A 94 -6.47 4.15 -7.88
C TRP A 94 -7.48 4.80 -8.82
N LEU A 95 -6.97 5.56 -9.78
CA LEU A 95 -7.78 6.36 -10.71
C LEU A 95 -7.94 5.66 -12.06
N LEU A 96 -6.99 4.80 -12.43
CA LEU A 96 -7.07 3.94 -13.61
C LEU A 96 -6.39 2.60 -13.32
N PRO A 97 -6.89 1.49 -13.88
CA PRO A 97 -6.15 0.23 -13.88
C PRO A 97 -4.80 0.39 -14.58
N VAL A 98 -3.79 -0.30 -14.06
CA VAL A 98 -2.50 -0.43 -14.73
C VAL A 98 -2.50 -1.70 -15.57
N TRP A 99 -2.30 -1.56 -16.87
CA TRP A 99 -2.34 -2.68 -17.81
C TRP A 99 -0.94 -3.24 -18.10
N PRO A 100 -0.81 -4.54 -18.47
CA PRO A 100 0.42 -5.04 -19.04
C PRO A 100 0.84 -4.18 -20.27
N GLY A 101 2.05 -3.63 -20.23
CA GLY A 101 2.59 -2.72 -21.25
C GLY A 101 2.68 -1.27 -20.79
N ASP A 102 1.95 -0.87 -19.74
CA ASP A 102 1.99 0.50 -19.23
C ASP A 102 3.35 0.85 -18.64
N THR A 103 3.76 2.10 -18.82
CA THR A 103 4.99 2.65 -18.24
C THR A 103 4.69 3.72 -17.22
N ILE A 104 4.98 3.41 -15.97
CA ILE A 104 4.66 4.28 -14.83
C ILE A 104 5.82 5.22 -14.52
N ARG A 105 5.50 6.50 -14.38
CA ARG A 105 6.35 7.58 -13.83
C ARG A 105 5.77 8.04 -12.51
N SER A 106 6.59 8.69 -11.69
CA SER A 106 6.12 9.20 -10.40
C SER A 106 6.68 10.57 -10.09
N THR A 107 5.86 11.41 -9.49
CA THR A 107 6.25 12.72 -8.96
C THR A 107 5.75 12.86 -7.53
N SER A 108 6.45 13.65 -6.71
CA SER A 108 5.96 14.00 -5.37
C SER A 108 5.96 15.50 -5.16
N GLU A 109 4.85 16.03 -4.65
CA GLU A 109 4.75 17.40 -4.14
C GLU A 109 4.88 17.39 -2.61
N VAL A 110 5.75 18.23 -2.07
CA VAL A 110 5.84 18.46 -0.62
C VAL A 110 4.68 19.36 -0.19
N ILE A 111 3.71 18.81 0.53
CA ILE A 111 2.49 19.51 0.95
C ILE A 111 2.51 19.92 2.43
N GLY A 112 3.55 19.55 3.17
CA GLY A 112 3.68 19.92 4.58
C GLY A 112 5.03 19.56 5.18
N LEU A 113 5.46 20.36 6.14
CA LEU A 113 6.69 20.19 6.89
C LEU A 113 6.45 20.53 8.36
N LYS A 114 6.95 19.69 9.27
CA LYS A 114 6.90 19.94 10.71
C LYS A 114 8.15 19.40 11.39
N GLN A 115 9.00 20.29 11.93
CA GLN A 115 10.16 19.84 12.71
C GLN A 115 9.68 19.19 14.03
N ASN A 116 10.31 18.08 14.42
CA ASN A 116 10.06 17.48 15.72
C ASN A 116 10.71 18.31 16.84
N SER A 117 10.10 18.29 18.04
CA SER A 117 10.58 19.04 19.21
C SER A 117 12.00 18.67 19.66
N ASN A 118 12.48 17.48 19.32
CA ASN A 118 13.84 17.04 19.61
C ASN A 118 14.91 17.72 18.74
N GLY A 119 14.52 18.46 17.70
CA GLY A 119 15.43 19.19 16.80
C GLY A 119 16.32 18.31 15.93
N LYS A 120 16.14 16.98 15.91
CA LYS A 120 17.00 16.01 15.18
C LYS A 120 16.33 15.42 13.94
N SER A 121 15.05 15.69 13.75
CA SER A 121 14.20 15.14 12.69
C SER A 121 12.99 16.02 12.46
N GLY A 122 12.26 15.76 11.38
CA GLY A 122 10.95 16.34 11.15
C GLY A 122 10.07 15.43 10.31
N VAL A 123 8.79 15.77 10.24
CA VAL A 123 7.80 15.08 9.43
C VAL A 123 7.63 15.82 8.12
N VAL A 124 7.75 15.08 7.02
CA VAL A 124 7.51 15.56 5.65
C VAL A 124 6.26 14.90 5.13
N TYR A 125 5.30 15.70 4.67
CA TYR A 125 4.07 15.25 4.02
C TYR A 125 4.24 15.42 2.52
N VAL A 126 4.02 14.34 1.76
CA VAL A 126 4.08 14.37 0.30
C VAL A 126 2.81 13.82 -0.32
N ARG A 127 2.35 14.46 -1.39
CA ARG A 127 1.39 13.87 -2.34
C ARG A 127 2.19 13.29 -3.48
N THR A 128 2.15 11.97 -3.65
CA THR A 128 2.84 11.27 -4.71
C THR A 128 1.82 10.84 -5.77
N THR A 129 2.12 11.14 -7.03
CA THR A 129 1.27 10.85 -8.18
C THR A 129 1.99 9.90 -9.12
N GLY A 130 1.31 8.83 -9.53
CA GLY A 130 1.76 7.90 -10.57
C GLY A 130 1.06 8.19 -11.90
N THR A 131 1.82 8.33 -12.99
CA THR A 131 1.27 8.56 -14.34
C THR A 131 1.75 7.52 -15.32
N ASN A 132 0.91 7.17 -16.31
CA ASN A 132 1.28 6.25 -17.38
C ASN A 132 2.01 6.97 -18.55
N GLN A 133 2.33 6.23 -19.62
CA GLN A 133 2.99 6.75 -20.83
C GLN A 133 2.18 7.81 -21.57
N ASN A 134 0.85 7.86 -21.39
CA ASN A 134 -0.05 8.84 -22.00
C ASN A 134 -0.17 10.12 -21.16
N GLY A 135 0.45 10.16 -19.98
CA GLY A 135 0.32 11.27 -19.03
C GLY A 135 -0.96 11.20 -18.18
N GLU A 136 -1.69 10.09 -18.21
CA GLU A 136 -2.88 9.87 -17.40
C GLU A 136 -2.45 9.48 -15.98
N THR A 137 -3.13 10.02 -14.97
CA THR A 137 -2.86 9.64 -13.58
C THR A 137 -3.49 8.29 -13.29
N VAL A 138 -2.68 7.29 -12.98
CA VAL A 138 -3.16 5.95 -12.64
C VAL A 138 -3.47 5.81 -11.16
N MET A 139 -2.74 6.53 -10.30
CA MET A 139 -2.99 6.56 -8.88
C MET A 139 -2.33 7.78 -8.23
N GLN A 140 -2.83 8.17 -7.06
CA GLN A 140 -2.21 9.16 -6.20
C GLN A 140 -2.36 8.75 -4.74
N PHE A 141 -1.46 9.22 -3.87
CA PHE A 141 -1.62 9.08 -2.42
C PHE A 141 -0.90 10.18 -1.68
N VAL A 142 -1.34 10.46 -0.46
CA VAL A 142 -0.57 11.22 0.53
C VAL A 142 0.11 10.25 1.49
N ARG A 143 1.39 10.50 1.79
CA ARG A 143 2.08 9.85 2.91
C ARG A 143 2.91 10.85 3.68
N TRP A 144 3.20 10.53 4.92
CA TRP A 144 4.13 11.33 5.71
C TRP A 144 5.19 10.47 6.38
N VAL A 145 6.42 10.98 6.37
CA VAL A 145 7.61 10.27 6.81
C VAL A 145 8.38 11.10 7.82
N MET A 146 8.95 10.43 8.82
CA MET A 146 9.90 11.08 9.73
C MET A 146 11.29 11.03 9.11
N VAL A 147 11.85 12.18 8.74
CA VAL A 147 13.17 12.30 8.10
C VAL A 147 14.18 12.89 9.08
N ARG A 148 15.41 12.38 9.07
CA ARG A 148 16.51 12.91 9.88
C ARG A 148 16.95 14.28 9.34
N LYS A 149 17.46 15.12 10.23
CA LYS A 149 18.26 16.28 9.81
C LYS A 149 19.69 15.85 9.49
N GLY A 150 20.28 16.45 8.45
CA GLY A 150 21.69 16.28 8.10
C GLY A 150 22.58 17.26 8.87
N ASP A 151 22.11 18.49 9.01
CA ASP A 151 22.63 19.57 9.83
C ASP A 151 21.67 19.88 10.98
N LEU A 152 22.10 19.62 12.21
CA LEU A 152 21.27 19.84 13.40
C LEU A 152 20.97 21.32 13.64
N ASP A 153 21.85 22.22 13.18
CA ASP A 153 21.77 23.66 13.40
C ASP A 153 20.94 24.38 12.32
N ALA A 154 20.54 23.69 11.25
CA ALA A 154 19.67 24.25 10.22
C ALA A 154 18.35 24.78 10.81
N PRO A 155 17.85 25.94 10.35
CA PRO A 155 16.63 26.53 10.90
C PRO A 155 15.41 25.64 10.65
N ALA A 156 14.47 25.63 11.59
CA ALA A 156 13.20 24.95 11.38
C ALA A 156 12.39 25.67 10.28
N PRO A 157 11.75 24.94 9.34
CA PRO A 157 10.84 25.55 8.38
C PRO A 157 9.57 26.05 9.10
N GLU A 158 8.80 26.90 8.41
CA GLU A 158 7.42 27.18 8.81
C GLU A 158 6.63 25.87 8.88
N THR A 159 5.88 25.68 9.96
CA THR A 159 5.11 24.45 10.14
C THR A 159 3.85 24.49 9.30
N VAL A 160 3.75 23.55 8.37
CA VAL A 160 2.55 23.32 7.56
C VAL A 160 2.15 21.86 7.74
N ILE A 161 0.93 21.63 8.23
CA ILE A 161 0.33 20.31 8.35
C ILE A 161 -0.91 20.33 7.45
N PRO A 162 -0.96 19.53 6.38
CA PRO A 162 -2.12 19.50 5.49
C PRO A 162 -3.33 18.94 6.25
N ASP A 163 -4.51 19.47 5.94
CA ASP A 163 -5.76 18.81 6.28
C ASP A 163 -5.97 17.66 5.29
N LEU A 164 -6.21 16.46 5.79
CA LEU A 164 -6.30 15.23 5.00
C LEU A 164 -7.60 14.52 5.31
N ALA A 165 -8.27 14.02 4.29
CA ALA A 165 -9.47 13.22 4.46
C ALA A 165 -9.15 11.96 5.28
N LYS A 166 -9.99 11.68 6.29
CA LYS A 166 -9.84 10.47 7.12
C LYS A 166 -10.26 9.20 6.37
N VAL A 167 -11.14 9.37 5.39
CA VAL A 167 -11.76 8.33 4.57
C VAL A 167 -11.95 8.94 3.19
N VAL A 168 -11.63 8.19 2.14
CA VAL A 168 -12.02 8.54 0.78
C VAL A 168 -13.52 8.34 0.66
N ASP A 169 -14.24 9.39 0.25
CA ASP A 169 -15.69 9.33 0.09
C ASP A 169 -16.05 8.29 -0.98
N VAL A 170 -17.18 7.60 -0.80
CA VAL A 170 -17.64 6.61 -1.76
C VAL A 170 -17.87 7.24 -3.14
N ALA A 171 -18.31 8.50 -3.19
CA ALA A 171 -18.51 9.24 -4.42
C ALA A 171 -17.19 9.54 -5.18
N ASP A 172 -16.05 9.47 -4.49
CA ASP A 172 -14.73 9.69 -5.08
C ASP A 172 -14.02 8.37 -5.46
N LEU A 173 -14.64 7.21 -5.18
CA LEU A 173 -14.09 5.92 -5.61
C LEU A 173 -14.23 5.77 -7.12
N VAL A 174 -13.11 5.45 -7.78
CA VAL A 174 -13.12 5.19 -9.21
C VAL A 174 -13.33 3.70 -9.46
N ILE A 175 -14.38 3.39 -10.21
CA ILE A 175 -14.66 2.05 -10.71
C ILE A 175 -14.09 1.96 -12.12
N PRO A 176 -13.26 0.97 -12.44
CA PRO A 176 -12.72 0.82 -13.78
C PRO A 176 -13.81 0.75 -14.85
N ASP A 177 -13.61 1.51 -15.93
CA ASP A 177 -14.53 1.51 -17.07
C ASP A 177 -14.80 0.09 -17.58
N GLY A 178 -16.09 -0.27 -17.65
CA GLY A 178 -16.55 -1.57 -18.12
C GLY A 178 -16.62 -2.66 -17.04
N LEU A 179 -16.01 -2.47 -15.87
CA LEU A 179 -16.11 -3.43 -14.77
C LEU A 179 -17.57 -3.65 -14.39
N ASN A 180 -18.00 -4.91 -14.41
CA ASN A 180 -19.29 -5.34 -13.92
C ASN A 180 -19.19 -6.78 -13.42
N PHE A 181 -20.09 -7.19 -12.54
CA PHE A 181 -20.10 -8.56 -12.00
C PHE A 181 -21.38 -9.32 -12.36
N GLU A 182 -22.07 -8.96 -13.44
CA GLU A 182 -23.28 -9.67 -13.90
C GLU A 182 -22.96 -11.11 -14.39
N GLY A 183 -21.78 -11.32 -14.97
CA GLY A 183 -21.28 -12.61 -15.45
C GLY A 183 -20.38 -13.36 -14.46
N TYR A 184 -20.38 -12.96 -13.18
CA TYR A 184 -19.39 -13.40 -12.20
C TYR A 184 -19.55 -14.88 -11.79
N ASP A 185 -18.49 -15.68 -11.98
CA ASP A 185 -18.46 -17.09 -11.59
C ASP A 185 -17.87 -17.26 -10.18
N PHE A 186 -18.75 -17.42 -9.20
CA PHE A 186 -18.41 -17.65 -7.79
C PHE A 186 -17.60 -18.94 -7.55
N THR A 187 -17.75 -19.95 -8.41
CA THR A 187 -16.96 -21.19 -8.30
C THR A 187 -15.50 -20.92 -8.64
N LEU A 188 -15.25 -20.17 -9.71
CA LEU A 188 -13.90 -19.80 -10.12
C LEU A 188 -13.29 -18.72 -9.23
N ALA A 189 -14.13 -17.83 -8.66
CA ALA A 189 -13.68 -16.80 -7.74
C ALA A 189 -13.20 -17.37 -6.39
N GLY A 190 -13.75 -18.52 -5.98
CA GLY A 190 -13.28 -19.29 -4.83
C GLY A 190 -14.16 -19.20 -3.58
N GLU A 191 -15.22 -18.40 -3.59
CA GLU A 191 -16.21 -18.37 -2.52
C GLU A 191 -17.62 -17.97 -3.00
N PRO A 192 -18.69 -18.40 -2.31
CA PRO A 192 -20.06 -18.03 -2.64
C PRO A 192 -20.50 -16.66 -2.09
N HIS A 193 -19.78 -16.09 -1.11
CA HIS A 193 -20.20 -14.90 -0.35
C HIS A 193 -20.08 -13.62 -1.17
N ARG A 194 -21.16 -12.85 -1.21
CA ARG A 194 -21.29 -11.60 -1.96
C ARG A 194 -21.22 -10.40 -1.03
N TRP A 195 -21.18 -9.21 -1.62
CA TRP A 195 -21.21 -7.94 -0.91
C TRP A 195 -22.32 -7.87 0.14
N GLY A 196 -23.52 -8.35 -0.19
CA GLY A 196 -24.67 -8.36 0.74
C GLY A 196 -24.61 -9.39 1.87
N ASP A 197 -23.65 -10.32 1.85
CA ASP A 197 -23.49 -11.34 2.89
C ASP A 197 -22.62 -10.86 4.06
N TYR A 198 -21.79 -9.83 3.85
CA TYR A 198 -20.92 -9.25 4.87
C TYR A 198 -21.65 -8.21 5.73
N LYS A 199 -21.36 -8.18 7.02
CA LYS A 199 -22.01 -7.26 7.97
C LYS A 199 -21.03 -6.27 8.55
N VAL A 200 -21.40 -4.99 8.61
CA VAL A 200 -20.61 -3.98 9.33
C VAL A 200 -20.37 -4.41 10.79
N GLY A 201 -19.12 -4.35 11.23
CA GLY A 201 -18.63 -4.83 12.52
C GLY A 201 -18.25 -6.32 12.56
N GLU A 202 -18.46 -7.07 11.47
CA GLU A 202 -17.99 -8.45 11.36
C GLU A 202 -16.47 -8.52 11.33
N ILE A 203 -15.91 -9.46 12.10
CA ILE A 203 -14.48 -9.75 12.14
C ILE A 203 -14.25 -11.12 11.49
N ILE A 204 -13.32 -11.15 10.53
CA ILE A 204 -12.98 -12.31 9.72
C ILE A 204 -11.55 -12.72 10.06
N ASP A 205 -11.37 -13.89 10.66
CA ASP A 205 -10.06 -14.53 10.81
C ASP A 205 -9.67 -15.18 9.48
N HIS A 206 -8.55 -14.77 8.89
CA HIS A 206 -8.08 -15.37 7.64
C HIS A 206 -7.33 -16.69 7.85
N VAL A 207 -7.09 -17.10 9.11
CA VAL A 207 -6.57 -18.41 9.56
C VAL A 207 -5.11 -18.69 9.17
N ASP A 208 -4.82 -18.58 7.89
CA ASP A 208 -3.53 -18.88 7.29
C ASP A 208 -2.40 -18.01 7.87
N GLY A 209 -1.18 -18.51 7.76
CA GLY A 209 -0.02 -17.69 8.06
C GLY A 209 1.21 -18.13 7.31
N VAL A 210 2.03 -17.15 6.96
CA VAL A 210 3.19 -17.32 6.10
C VAL A 210 4.41 -16.77 6.81
N THR A 211 5.42 -17.62 6.99
CA THR A 211 6.71 -17.23 7.55
C THR A 211 7.54 -16.52 6.49
N ILE A 212 8.02 -15.33 6.83
CA ILE A 212 8.76 -14.48 5.90
C ILE A 212 10.24 -14.87 5.88
N GLU A 213 10.81 -14.98 4.69
CA GLU A 213 12.23 -15.24 4.47
C GLU A 213 13.00 -13.97 4.06
N GLU A 214 14.30 -13.93 4.36
CA GLU A 214 15.16 -12.80 3.98
C GLU A 214 15.24 -12.57 2.48
N ALA A 215 15.29 -13.65 1.70
CA ALA A 215 15.36 -13.54 0.25
C ALA A 215 14.08 -12.96 -0.34
N GLU A 216 12.92 -13.37 0.19
CA GLU A 216 11.59 -13.04 -0.34
C GLU A 216 11.33 -11.54 -0.33
N HIS A 217 11.42 -10.89 0.84
CA HIS A 217 11.16 -9.45 0.91
C HIS A 217 12.20 -8.62 0.14
N MET A 218 13.46 -9.06 0.11
CA MET A 218 14.51 -8.39 -0.65
C MET A 218 14.23 -8.48 -2.15
N MET A 219 13.75 -9.63 -2.64
CA MET A 219 13.31 -9.80 -4.03
C MET A 219 12.11 -8.90 -4.34
N ALA A 220 11.09 -8.87 -3.48
CA ALA A 220 9.95 -7.97 -3.62
C ALA A 220 10.41 -6.51 -3.68
N THR A 221 11.22 -6.06 -2.73
CA THR A 221 11.70 -4.67 -2.63
C THR A 221 12.53 -4.27 -3.85
N ARG A 222 13.36 -5.19 -4.39
CA ARG A 222 14.10 -5.01 -5.64
C ARG A 222 13.18 -4.90 -6.86
N LEU A 223 12.11 -5.70 -6.92
CA LEU A 223 11.14 -5.67 -8.01
C LEU A 223 10.51 -4.27 -8.15
N TRP A 224 10.26 -3.61 -7.01
CA TRP A 224 9.74 -2.23 -6.93
C TRP A 224 10.81 -1.16 -7.18
N GLN A 225 12.07 -1.57 -7.26
CA GLN A 225 13.27 -0.72 -7.28
C GLN A 225 13.27 0.29 -6.10
N ASN A 226 12.77 -0.16 -4.96
CA ASN A 226 12.89 0.55 -3.68
C ASN A 226 14.31 0.33 -3.14
N THR A 227 14.98 1.41 -2.74
CA THR A 227 16.40 1.41 -2.36
C THR A 227 16.64 1.72 -0.89
N ALA A 228 15.61 1.70 -0.04
CA ALA A 228 15.77 1.96 1.39
C ALA A 228 16.73 0.94 2.01
N LYS A 229 17.82 1.45 2.59
CA LYS A 229 19.00 0.67 3.01
C LYS A 229 18.65 -0.42 4.04
N VAL A 230 17.68 -0.12 4.91
CA VAL A 230 17.26 -0.99 6.01
C VAL A 230 16.73 -2.36 5.55
N HIS A 231 16.30 -2.48 4.29
CA HIS A 231 15.80 -3.73 3.71
C HIS A 231 16.93 -4.65 3.22
N PHE A 232 18.15 -4.13 3.02
CA PHE A 232 19.21 -4.86 2.33
C PHE A 232 20.50 -5.00 3.14
N ASP A 233 20.82 -4.01 3.97
CA ASP A 233 22.11 -3.89 4.63
C ASP A 233 21.97 -3.96 6.16
N VAL A 234 22.45 -5.07 6.72
CA VAL A 234 22.46 -5.31 8.17
C VAL A 234 23.40 -4.36 8.93
N THR A 235 24.41 -3.80 8.27
CA THR A 235 25.39 -2.91 8.92
C THR A 235 24.82 -1.52 9.21
N SER A 236 23.71 -1.16 8.55
CA SER A 236 23.01 0.10 8.74
C SER A 236 22.12 0.12 9.99
N ARG A 237 21.99 -0.99 10.74
CA ARG A 237 21.15 -1.08 11.94
C ARG A 237 21.90 -1.62 13.17
N PRO A 238 21.66 -1.05 14.38
CA PRO A 238 22.31 -1.52 15.61
C PRO A 238 21.96 -2.95 16.02
N ASP A 239 20.77 -3.43 15.63
CA ASP A 239 20.26 -4.77 15.96
C ASP A 239 20.77 -5.86 15.00
N GLY A 240 21.51 -5.49 13.95
CA GLY A 240 22.05 -6.43 12.96
C GLY A 240 20.99 -7.16 12.12
N LYS A 241 19.73 -6.71 12.15
CA LYS A 241 18.62 -7.31 11.41
C LYS A 241 18.17 -6.39 10.28
N ARG A 242 17.82 -6.94 9.12
CA ARG A 242 17.12 -6.18 8.08
C ARG A 242 15.68 -5.94 8.51
N LEU A 243 15.22 -4.71 8.35
CA LEU A 243 13.82 -4.38 8.55
C LEU A 243 13.05 -4.72 7.27
N MET A 244 11.94 -5.42 7.40
CA MET A 244 11.06 -5.72 6.26
C MET A 244 10.44 -4.44 5.69
N TYR A 245 10.25 -4.40 4.38
CA TYR A 245 9.45 -3.35 3.75
C TYR A 245 7.99 -3.44 4.21
N GLY A 246 7.46 -2.39 4.82
CA GLY A 246 6.06 -2.39 5.30
C GLY A 246 5.03 -2.71 4.21
N GLY A 247 5.27 -2.32 2.95
CA GLY A 247 4.38 -2.70 1.85
C GLY A 247 4.41 -4.20 1.51
N HIS A 248 5.48 -4.91 1.85
CA HIS A 248 5.50 -6.37 1.74
C HIS A 248 4.51 -7.01 2.73
N VAL A 249 4.38 -6.45 3.94
CA VAL A 249 3.35 -6.87 4.91
C VAL A 249 1.94 -6.54 4.41
N ILE A 250 1.74 -5.39 3.75
CA ILE A 250 0.46 -5.06 3.09
C ILE A 250 0.08 -6.12 2.05
N SER A 251 0.99 -6.44 1.13
CA SER A 251 0.73 -7.45 0.10
C SER A 251 0.53 -8.86 0.67
N MET A 252 1.31 -9.25 1.68
CA MET A 252 1.13 -10.54 2.35
C MET A 252 -0.24 -10.63 3.04
N ALA A 253 -0.61 -9.61 3.81
CA ALA A 253 -1.90 -9.55 4.47
C ALA A 253 -3.05 -9.56 3.46
N ARG A 254 -2.93 -8.80 2.36
CA ARG A 254 -3.90 -8.78 1.26
C ARG A 254 -4.04 -10.15 0.59
N ALA A 255 -2.95 -10.88 0.40
CA ALA A 255 -3.01 -12.23 -0.15
C ALA A 255 -3.75 -13.19 0.81
N LEU A 256 -3.51 -13.07 2.11
CA LEU A 256 -4.18 -13.86 3.15
C LEU A 256 -5.68 -13.57 3.21
N THR A 257 -6.14 -12.35 2.89
CA THR A 257 -7.59 -12.03 2.90
C THR A 257 -8.40 -12.89 1.96
N PHE A 258 -7.78 -13.54 0.96
CA PHE A 258 -8.51 -14.43 0.07
C PHE A 258 -9.33 -15.48 0.83
N ASN A 259 -8.83 -15.95 1.99
CA ASN A 259 -9.64 -16.79 2.87
C ASN A 259 -10.66 -15.94 3.64
N GLY A 260 -11.88 -15.87 3.12
CA GLY A 260 -13.01 -15.14 3.71
C GLY A 260 -13.30 -13.77 3.08
N LEU A 261 -12.52 -13.33 2.08
CA LEU A 261 -12.78 -12.14 1.25
C LEU A 261 -12.32 -12.37 -0.21
N ALA A 262 -12.42 -13.60 -0.72
CA ALA A 262 -12.02 -13.95 -2.09
C ALA A 262 -12.72 -13.09 -3.16
N ASN A 263 -13.96 -12.65 -2.90
CA ASN A 263 -14.74 -11.83 -3.80
C ASN A 263 -14.49 -10.32 -3.67
N ALA A 264 -13.73 -9.85 -2.68
CA ALA A 264 -13.20 -8.49 -2.67
C ALA A 264 -12.10 -8.40 -3.72
N GLN A 265 -12.41 -8.13 -4.98
CA GLN A 265 -11.49 -8.31 -6.10
C GLN A 265 -10.45 -7.19 -6.23
N MET A 266 -10.88 -5.93 -6.24
CA MET A 266 -9.99 -4.78 -6.49
C MET A 266 -9.91 -3.88 -5.27
N MET A 267 -8.72 -3.41 -4.92
CA MET A 267 -8.50 -2.33 -3.95
C MET A 267 -8.53 -1.00 -4.69
N VAL A 268 -9.48 -0.13 -4.35
CA VAL A 268 -9.71 1.14 -5.07
C VAL A 268 -9.32 2.38 -4.26
N ALA A 269 -9.23 2.25 -2.93
CA ALA A 269 -8.66 3.30 -2.09
C ALA A 269 -8.02 2.78 -0.81
N ILE A 270 -7.00 3.47 -0.28
CA ILE A 270 -6.52 3.33 1.11
C ILE A 270 -6.81 4.64 1.83
N ASN A 271 -7.65 4.54 2.87
CA ASN A 271 -8.06 5.62 3.75
C ASN A 271 -6.95 5.99 4.74
N GLY A 272 -6.25 4.97 5.25
CA GLY A 272 -5.15 5.12 6.18
C GLY A 272 -4.38 3.83 6.39
N GLY A 273 -3.17 3.93 6.92
CA GLY A 273 -2.38 2.74 7.25
C GLY A 273 -1.26 3.03 8.24
N ALA A 274 -1.03 2.12 9.18
CA ALA A 274 0.04 2.21 10.16
C ALA A 274 0.88 0.92 10.17
N HIS A 275 2.19 1.07 9.99
CA HIS A 275 3.16 0.01 10.26
C HIS A 275 3.49 0.04 11.75
N ALA A 276 2.64 -0.60 12.55
CA ALA A 276 2.59 -0.46 14.00
C ALA A 276 3.86 -0.97 14.70
N ASN A 277 4.37 -2.12 14.27
CA ASN A 277 5.58 -2.74 14.81
C ASN A 277 6.45 -3.30 13.67
N PRO A 278 7.78 -3.41 13.88
CA PRO A 278 8.67 -3.95 12.86
C PRO A 278 8.41 -5.45 12.61
N CYS A 279 8.49 -5.83 11.35
CA CYS A 279 8.49 -7.22 10.89
C CYS A 279 9.91 -7.61 10.45
N PHE A 280 10.30 -8.85 10.73
CA PHE A 280 11.61 -9.42 10.44
C PHE A 280 11.48 -10.80 9.79
N ALA A 281 12.57 -11.28 9.19
CA ALA A 281 12.60 -12.65 8.68
C ALA A 281 12.47 -13.63 9.84
N GLY A 282 11.72 -14.71 9.60
CA GLY A 282 11.32 -15.68 10.62
C GLY A 282 10.02 -15.33 11.36
N ASP A 283 9.50 -14.09 11.24
CA ASP A 283 8.14 -13.78 11.71
C ASP A 283 7.12 -14.50 10.81
N THR A 284 6.09 -15.10 11.42
CA THR A 284 4.93 -15.66 10.69
C THR A 284 3.81 -14.64 10.64
N VAL A 285 3.54 -14.08 9.47
CA VAL A 285 2.45 -13.13 9.26
C VAL A 285 1.12 -13.86 9.19
N ARG A 286 0.16 -13.39 9.98
CA ARG A 286 -1.27 -13.74 9.94
C ARG A 286 -2.07 -12.48 9.68
N ALA A 287 -3.35 -12.64 9.35
CA ALA A 287 -4.22 -11.50 9.16
C ALA A 287 -5.64 -11.76 9.64
N TRP A 288 -6.32 -10.69 10.03
CA TRP A 288 -7.76 -10.65 10.19
C TRP A 288 -8.29 -9.34 9.60
N SER A 289 -9.56 -9.34 9.20
CA SER A 289 -10.24 -8.13 8.70
C SER A 289 -11.47 -7.80 9.53
N GLU A 290 -11.83 -6.52 9.57
CA GLU A 290 -13.10 -6.03 10.10
C GLU A 290 -13.83 -5.27 8.99
N VAL A 291 -15.12 -5.58 8.79
CA VAL A 291 -15.97 -4.83 7.86
C VAL A 291 -16.37 -3.52 8.51
N LEU A 292 -15.83 -2.41 8.02
CA LEU A 292 -16.06 -1.09 8.57
C LEU A 292 -17.29 -0.41 7.97
N ASP A 293 -17.55 -0.66 6.69
CA ASP A 293 -18.65 -0.02 5.95
C ASP A 293 -18.95 -0.78 4.66
N VAL A 294 -20.14 -0.54 4.11
CA VAL A 294 -20.57 -1.06 2.80
C VAL A 294 -21.33 0.03 2.05
N ALA A 295 -21.11 0.14 0.75
CA ALA A 295 -21.83 1.08 -0.11
C ALA A 295 -22.15 0.49 -1.48
N GLU A 296 -23.30 0.89 -2.02
CA GLU A 296 -23.65 0.63 -3.42
C GLU A 296 -22.77 1.48 -4.34
N THR A 297 -22.62 1.03 -5.59
CA THR A 297 -21.93 1.78 -6.62
C THR A 297 -22.81 1.91 -7.86
N ASP A 298 -22.43 2.80 -8.77
CA ASP A 298 -23.17 3.00 -10.02
C ASP A 298 -22.89 1.91 -11.07
N ALA A 299 -21.91 1.02 -10.84
CA ALA A 299 -21.56 -0.03 -11.78
C ALA A 299 -22.40 -1.31 -11.59
N PRO A 300 -22.89 -1.95 -12.67
CA PRO A 300 -23.77 -3.11 -12.58
C PRO A 300 -23.17 -4.28 -11.79
N GLY A 301 -23.86 -4.68 -10.72
CA GLY A 301 -23.46 -5.80 -9.86
C GLY A 301 -22.21 -5.53 -9.02
N VAL A 302 -21.73 -4.29 -8.91
CA VAL A 302 -20.55 -3.91 -8.13
C VAL A 302 -20.96 -3.18 -6.85
N GLY A 303 -20.49 -3.66 -5.71
CA GLY A 303 -20.58 -2.98 -4.41
C GLY A 303 -19.18 -2.61 -3.91
N ALA A 304 -19.11 -1.58 -3.08
CA ALA A 304 -17.90 -1.17 -2.36
C ALA A 304 -17.97 -1.64 -0.91
N ILE A 305 -16.89 -2.23 -0.40
CA ILE A 305 -16.76 -2.66 1.00
C ILE A 305 -15.51 -2.01 1.60
N ARG A 306 -15.69 -1.36 2.75
CA ARG A 306 -14.58 -0.78 3.52
C ARG A 306 -14.13 -1.76 4.55
N LEU A 307 -12.83 -2.02 4.56
CA LEU A 307 -12.22 -3.05 5.37
C LEU A 307 -11.08 -2.45 6.17
N ARG A 308 -11.02 -2.79 7.46
CA ARG A 308 -9.76 -2.76 8.20
C ARG A 308 -9.10 -4.11 8.00
N LEU A 309 -7.87 -4.13 7.52
CA LEU A 309 -7.02 -5.31 7.43
C LEU A 309 -5.86 -5.16 8.41
N VAL A 310 -5.76 -6.12 9.33
CA VAL A 310 -4.72 -6.13 10.36
C VAL A 310 -3.82 -7.32 10.13
N ALA A 311 -2.51 -7.06 9.99
CA ALA A 311 -1.51 -8.10 9.94
C ALA A 311 -0.86 -8.25 11.31
N THR A 312 -0.67 -9.49 11.76
CA THR A 312 -0.05 -9.77 13.06
C THR A 312 1.02 -10.85 12.93
N LYS A 313 1.88 -10.97 13.94
CA LYS A 313 2.80 -12.11 14.13
C LYS A 313 2.34 -13.06 15.23
N GLY A 314 1.08 -12.93 15.66
CA GLY A 314 0.50 -13.61 16.81
C GLY A 314 -0.65 -12.79 17.41
N GLY A 315 -1.12 -13.20 18.59
CA GLY A 315 -2.17 -12.50 19.32
C GLY A 315 -3.59 -13.00 18.99
N GLU A 316 -4.57 -12.39 19.66
CA GLU A 316 -6.00 -12.69 19.51
C GLU A 316 -6.58 -11.96 18.29
N VAL A 317 -7.46 -12.64 17.54
CA VAL A 317 -8.19 -12.06 16.41
C VAL A 317 -9.06 -10.89 16.89
N GLY A 318 -9.04 -9.78 16.16
CA GLY A 318 -9.78 -8.57 16.53
C GLY A 318 -9.07 -7.68 17.55
N ALA A 319 -8.00 -8.17 18.20
CA ALA A 319 -7.22 -7.37 19.14
C ALA A 319 -6.25 -6.45 18.38
N LEU A 320 -6.39 -5.13 18.59
CA LEU A 320 -5.61 -4.11 17.87
C LEU A 320 -4.72 -3.28 18.79
N LYS A 321 -5.29 -2.75 19.87
CA LYS A 321 -4.64 -1.84 20.82
C LYS A 321 -4.90 -2.30 22.25
N GLY A 322 -3.93 -2.05 23.13
CA GLY A 322 -4.12 -2.24 24.57
C GLY A 322 -4.90 -1.09 25.20
N ASP A 323 -5.16 -1.20 26.51
CA ASP A 323 -5.88 -0.19 27.29
C ASP A 323 -5.19 1.19 27.28
N ASP A 324 -3.89 1.24 26.97
CA ASP A 324 -3.11 2.48 26.84
C ASP A 324 -3.24 3.15 25.46
N GLY A 325 -4.06 2.58 24.57
CA GLY A 325 -4.30 3.08 23.22
C GLY A 325 -3.16 2.84 22.23
N LYS A 326 -2.10 2.11 22.62
CA LYS A 326 -1.01 1.73 21.71
C LYS A 326 -1.31 0.41 21.04
N TYR A 327 -0.79 0.25 19.83
CA TYR A 327 -0.86 -1.03 19.13
C TYR A 327 -0.23 -2.14 19.96
N LEU A 328 -0.89 -3.30 19.98
CA LEU A 328 -0.33 -4.48 20.63
C LEU A 328 0.99 -4.88 19.96
N PRO A 329 1.96 -5.45 20.71
CA PRO A 329 3.30 -5.76 20.19
C PRO A 329 3.33 -6.72 18.98
N ASP A 330 2.28 -7.52 18.82
CA ASP A 330 2.15 -8.49 17.75
C ASP A 330 1.48 -7.91 16.49
N VAL A 331 0.88 -6.71 16.57
CA VAL A 331 0.28 -6.04 15.39
C VAL A 331 1.38 -5.42 14.55
N LEU A 332 1.50 -5.87 13.31
CA LEU A 332 2.47 -5.39 12.34
C LEU A 332 1.88 -4.26 11.47
N LEU A 333 0.63 -4.43 11.05
CA LEU A 333 -0.08 -3.54 10.13
C LEU A 333 -1.50 -3.31 10.61
N ASP A 334 -1.98 -2.07 10.48
CA ASP A 334 -3.40 -1.68 10.55
C ASP A 334 -3.69 -0.86 9.29
N LEU A 335 -4.44 -1.43 8.33
CA LEU A 335 -4.72 -0.82 7.03
C LEU A 335 -6.22 -0.64 6.86
N ASP A 336 -6.66 0.56 6.49
CA ASP A 336 -8.07 0.89 6.24
C ASP A 336 -8.23 1.22 4.75
N TYR A 337 -9.05 0.45 4.04
CA TYR A 337 -9.14 0.52 2.57
C TYR A 337 -10.55 0.20 2.06
N TRP A 338 -10.82 0.61 0.82
CA TRP A 338 -12.01 0.25 0.06
C TRP A 338 -11.67 -0.80 -0.98
N ALA A 339 -12.55 -1.79 -1.13
CA ALA A 339 -12.50 -2.80 -2.18
C ALA A 339 -13.82 -2.94 -2.93
N LEU A 340 -13.75 -3.43 -4.16
CA LEU A 340 -14.90 -3.74 -5.02
C LEU A 340 -15.24 -5.23 -4.97
N MET A 341 -16.53 -5.55 -4.87
CA MET A 341 -17.06 -6.90 -4.69
C MET A 341 -18.38 -7.11 -5.48
N PRO A 342 -18.69 -8.33 -5.98
CA PRO A 342 -19.99 -8.66 -6.55
C PRO A 342 -21.13 -8.52 -5.56
N VAL A 343 -22.25 -7.93 -6.00
CA VAL A 343 -23.52 -7.83 -5.27
C VAL A 343 -24.35 -9.12 -5.36
#